data_AF-A0A6P0SVT0-F1
#
_entry.id   AF-A0A6P0SVT0-F1
#
_cell.length_a   1.000
_cell.length_b   1.000
_cell.length_c   1.000
_cell.angle_alpha   90.00
_cell.angle_beta   90.00
_cell.angle_gamma   90.00
#
_symmetry.space_group_name_H-M   'P 1'
#
loop_
_entity.id
_entity.type
_entity.pdbx_description
1 polymer ?
#
loop_
_entity_poly.entity_id
_entity_poly.type
_entity_poly.pdbx_seq_one_letter_code
_entity_poly.pdbx_strand_id
1 'polypeptide(L)' 'MSTDFIPNHDNNPKKQRIKSIKGSPEAVTKTIYGLSALGYGSVSDWSPLQATGIPGQVITFATKYSTWG' A
#
# COMPACT_ATOMS: atom_id res chain seq x y z
N MET A 1 25.32 2.85 5.09
CA MET A 1 24.11 3.66 4.89
C MET A 1 22.90 2.79 5.18
N SER A 2 22.20 3.01 6.30
CA SER A 2 20.88 2.41 6.53
C SER A 2 19.86 3.26 5.78
N THR A 3 19.28 2.73 4.72
CA THR A 3 17.99 3.24 4.24
C THR A 3 16.95 2.72 5.22
N ASP A 4 16.83 3.40 6.36
CA ASP A 4 15.69 3.22 7.25
C ASP A 4 14.46 3.53 6.41
N PHE A 5 13.75 2.47 6.05
CA PHE A 5 12.43 2.57 5.49
C PHE A 5 11.63 3.30 6.55
N ILE A 6 11.36 4.58 6.34
CA ILE A 6 10.35 5.27 7.12
C ILE A 6 9.06 5.02 6.36
N PRO A 7 8.28 3.96 6.69
CA PRO A 7 6.97 3.84 6.11
C PRO A 7 6.23 5.10 6.54
N ASN A 8 5.73 5.89 5.59
CA ASN A 8 4.92 7.08 5.88
C ASN A 8 3.81 6.69 6.86
N HIS A 9 4.06 6.85 8.16
CA HIS A 9 3.16 6.47 9.22
C HIS A 9 2.14 7.58 9.14
N ASP A 10 1.10 7.39 8.34
CA ASP A 10 -0.08 8.23 8.40
C ASP A 10 -0.65 7.91 9.78
N ASN A 11 -0.16 8.57 10.83
CA ASN A 11 -0.54 8.38 12.22
C ASN A 11 -1.96 8.90 12.50
N ASN A 12 -2.82 8.87 11.47
CA ASN A 12 -4.25 9.02 11.63
C ASN A 12 -4.78 7.72 12.27
N PRO A 13 -5.20 7.75 13.55
CA PRO A 13 -5.71 6.56 14.24
C PRO A 13 -6.94 5.97 13.56
N LYS A 14 -7.61 6.73 12.68
CA LYS A 14 -8.75 6.27 11.88
C LYS A 14 -8.35 5.51 10.62
N LYS A 15 -7.10 5.61 10.14
CA LYS A 15 -6.60 4.87 8.98
C LYS A 15 -5.79 3.67 9.44
N GLN A 16 -6.35 2.48 9.31
CA GLN A 16 -5.64 1.25 9.63
C GLN A 16 -5.13 0.59 8.36
N ARG A 17 -3.84 0.24 8.33
CA ARG A 17 -3.25 -0.57 7.27
C ARG A 17 -3.73 -2.01 7.45
N ILE A 18 -4.48 -2.50 6.47
CA ILE A 18 -5.08 -3.84 6.52
C ILE A 18 -4.33 -4.86 5.66
N LYS A 19 -3.57 -4.38 4.66
CA LYS A 19 -2.84 -5.24 3.72
C LYS A 19 -1.61 -4.51 3.19
N SER A 20 -0.57 -5.26 2.86
CA SER A 20 0.55 -4.77 2.06
C SER A 20 0.80 -5.71 0.87
N ILE A 21 1.18 -5.15 -0.27
CA ILE A 21 1.58 -5.88 -1.47
C ILE A 21 2.99 -5.43 -1.83
N LYS A 22 3.89 -6.38 -2.06
CA LYS A 22 5.28 -6.16 -2.45
C LYS A 22 5.56 -6.85 -3.78
N GLY A 23 6.32 -6.21 -4.66
CA GLY A 23 6.71 -6.81 -5.94
C GLY A 23 7.29 -5.78 -6.89
N SER A 24 7.48 -6.15 -8.16
CA SER A 24 7.85 -5.18 -9.18
C SER A 24 6.77 -4.11 -9.35
N PRO A 25 7.11 -2.87 -9.72
CA PRO A 25 6.15 -1.78 -9.89
C PRO A 25 4.94 -2.18 -10.74
N GLU A 26 5.18 -2.85 -11.85
CA GLU A 26 4.12 -3.31 -12.75
C GLU A 26 3.24 -4.38 -12.13
N ALA A 27 3.82 -5.35 -11.41
CA ALA A 27 3.08 -6.42 -10.75
C ALA A 27 2.17 -5.87 -9.63
N VAL A 28 2.69 -4.92 -8.85
CA VAL A 28 1.92 -4.28 -7.77
C VAL A 28 0.75 -3.48 -8.35
N THR A 29 1.00 -2.67 -9.39
CA THR A 29 -0.04 -1.90 -10.07
C THR A 29 -1.13 -2.80 -10.67
N LYS A 30 -0.75 -3.85 -11.41
CA LYS A 30 -1.70 -4.83 -11.97
C LYS A 30 -2.53 -5.51 -10.89
N THR A 31 -1.91 -5.81 -9.73
CA THR A 31 -2.63 -6.42 -8.60
C THR A 31 -3.65 -5.45 -8.00
N ILE A 32 -3.30 -4.17 -7.81
CA ILE A 32 -4.24 -3.16 -7.31
C ILE A 32 -5.45 -3.03 -8.24
N TYR A 33 -5.22 -2.89 -9.55
CA TYR A 33 -6.31 -2.79 -10.53
C TYR A 33 -7.15 -4.07 -10.59
N GLY A 34 -6.52 -5.25 -10.51
CA GLY A 34 -7.23 -6.53 -10.44
C GLY A 34 -8.12 -6.64 -9.20
N LEU A 35 -7.61 -6.28 -8.03
CA LEU A 35 -8.39 -6.26 -6.78
C LEU A 35 -9.54 -5.24 -6.86
N SER A 36 -9.32 -4.10 -7.52
CA SER A 36 -10.36 -3.10 -7.74
C SER A 36 -11.46 -3.58 -8.69
N ALA A 37 -11.10 -4.23 -9.79
CA ALA A 37 -12.06 -4.82 -10.72
C ALA A 37 -12.91 -5.93 -10.08
N LEU A 38 -12.33 -6.66 -9.11
CA LEU A 38 -13.02 -7.71 -8.36
C LEU A 38 -13.85 -7.18 -7.17
N GLY A 39 -13.81 -5.87 -6.89
CA GLY A 39 -14.56 -5.26 -5.79
C GLY A 39 -13.94 -5.45 -4.40
N TYR A 40 -12.66 -5.88 -4.31
CA TYR A 40 -11.96 -6.05 -3.02
C TYR A 40 -11.47 -4.74 -2.39
N GLY A 41 -11.42 -3.65 -3.16
CA GLY A 41 -11.04 -2.32 -2.68
C GLY A 41 -10.84 -1.35 -3.83
N SER A 42 -11.02 -0.05 -3.61
CA SER A 42 -10.76 0.97 -4.63
C SER A 42 -9.25 1.20 -4.79
N VAL A 43 -8.82 1.65 -5.98
CA VAL A 43 -7.43 2.08 -6.20
C VAL A 43 -7.03 3.17 -5.20
N SER A 44 -7.97 4.03 -4.81
CA SER A 44 -7.76 5.10 -3.82
C SER A 44 -7.57 4.62 -2.38
N ASP A 45 -7.92 3.37 -2.06
CA ASP A 45 -7.65 2.77 -0.75
C ASP A 45 -6.17 2.40 -0.58
N TRP A 46 -5.39 2.40 -1.67
CA TRP A 46 -3.99 2.04 -1.67
C TRP A 46 -3.08 3.27 -1.55
N SER A 47 -2.02 3.12 -0.77
CA SER A 47 -0.96 4.12 -0.65
C SER A 47 -0.10 4.17 -1.92
N PRO A 48 0.55 5.32 -2.20
CA PRO A 48 1.53 5.41 -3.27
C PRO A 48 2.60 4.32 -3.18
N LEU A 49 3.09 3.87 -4.34
CA LEU A 49 4.17 2.89 -4.42
C LEU A 49 5.42 3.45 -3.76
N GLN A 50 5.90 2.78 -2.72
CA GLN A 50 7.12 3.14 -2.02
C GLN A 50 8.23 2.18 -2.45
N ALA A 51 9.41 2.72 -2.75
CA ALA A 51 10.58 1.90 -3.02
C ALA A 51 10.91 1.06 -1.78
N THR A 52 11.31 -0.18 -1.99
CA THR A 52 11.96 -0.95 -0.94
C THR A 52 13.48 -0.80 -1.06
N GLY A 53 14.21 -1.19 -0.03
CA GLY A 53 15.66 -1.38 -0.06
C GLY A 53 16.12 -2.52 -0.97
N ILE A 54 15.21 -3.16 -1.71
CA ILE A 54 15.52 -4.13 -2.76
C ILE A 54 15.30 -3.45 -4.12
N PRO A 55 16.32 -3.38 -4.98
CA PRO A 55 16.19 -2.74 -6.29
C PRO A 55 15.14 -3.44 -7.15
N GLY A 56 14.27 -2.65 -7.78
CA GLY A 56 13.18 -3.16 -8.61
C GLY A 56 11.98 -3.69 -7.83
N GLN A 57 11.95 -3.55 -6.50
CA GLN A 57 10.80 -3.90 -5.67
C GLN A 57 10.18 -2.65 -5.04
N VAL A 58 8.86 -2.60 -5.08
CA VAL A 58 8.04 -1.58 -4.42
C VAL A 58 7.05 -2.23 -3.47
N ILE A 59 6.53 -1.42 -2.55
CA ILE A 59 5.47 -1.78 -1.63
C ILE A 59 4.33 -0.77 -1.70
N THR A 60 3.10 -1.27 -1.61
CA THR A 60 1.89 -0.46 -1.37
C THR A 60 1.16 -1.00 -0.14
N PHE A 61 0.36 -0.14 0.50
CA PHE A 61 -0.45 -0.48 1.65
C PHE A 61 -1.90 -0.14 1.39
N ALA A 62 -2.81 -1.09 1.61
CA ALA A 62 -4.24 -0.79 1.67
C ALA A 62 -4.56 -0.21 3.05
N THR A 63 -5.15 0.97 3.06
CA THR A 63 -5.68 1.61 4.26
C THR A 63 -7.19 1.56 4.21
N LYS A 64 -7.80 1.09 5.30
CA LYS A 64 -9.23 1.21 5.50
C LYS A 64 -9.48 2.25 6.59
N TYR A 65 -10.44 3.14 6.34
CA TYR A 65 -10.94 4.03 7.37
C TYR A 65 -11.83 3.24 8.33
N SER A 66 -11.42 3.14 9.59
CA SER A 66 -12.30 2.66 10.66
C SER A 66 -13.26 3.78 11.00
N THR A 67 -14.49 3.71 10.49
CA THR A 67 -15.57 4.68 10.74
C THR A 67 -16.33 4.42 12.04
N TRP A 68 -15.70 3.77 13.03
CA TRP A 68 -16.32 3.52 14.33
C TRP A 68 -15.70 4.46 15.36
N GLY A 69 -16.50 5.43 15.78
CA GLY A 69 -16.34 6.23 16.98
C GLY A 69 -17.57 6.05 17.86
#